data_AF-A0A505DI11-F1
#
_entry.id   AF-A0A505DI11-F1
#
_cell.length_a   1.000
_cell.length_b   1.000
_cell.length_c   1.000
_cell.angle_alpha   90.00
_cell.angle_beta   90.00
_cell.angle_gamma   90.00
#
_symmetry.space_group_name_H-M   'P 1'
#
loop_
_entity.id
_entity.type
_entity.pdbx_description
1 polymer ?
#
loop_
_entity_poly.entity_id
_entity_poly.type
_entity_poly.pdbx_seq_one_letter_code
_entity_poly.pdbx_strand_id
1 'polypeptide(L)'
;KHDKARPGAESELEEIYYFQVAGEGGFGYQRVYGTPERPINVLAEVRSGDTVLIPHGWHGPSIAAPGYDLYYLNVMAGPGQDRAWLICDDPAHGWVRGTWESQDIDDRLPFGAKENDR
;
A
#
# COMPACT_ATOMS: atom_id res chain seq x y z
N LYS A 1 7.09 -1.22 4.47
CA LYS A 1 7.06 -2.65 4.84
C LYS A 1 6.66 -2.81 6.30
N HIS A 2 6.07 -3.95 6.63
CA HIS A 2 5.67 -4.37 7.98
C HIS A 2 5.87 -5.89 8.09
N ASP A 3 7.12 -6.32 8.09
CA ASP A 3 7.49 -7.73 7.95
C ASP A 3 8.33 -8.28 9.10
N LYS A 4 8.59 -7.45 10.12
CA LYS A 4 9.35 -7.79 11.33
C LYS A 4 8.78 -7.08 12.54
N ALA A 5 8.70 -7.79 13.66
CA ALA A 5 8.35 -7.20 14.95
C ALA A 5 9.52 -6.35 15.47
N ARG A 6 9.34 -5.02 15.51
CA ARG A 6 10.24 -4.07 16.16
C ARG A 6 9.42 -3.19 17.10
N PRO A 7 9.49 -3.39 18.42
CA PRO A 7 8.65 -2.67 19.38
C PRO A 7 8.62 -1.17 19.13
N GLY A 8 7.43 -0.61 18.89
CA GLY A 8 7.20 0.81 18.63
C GLY A 8 7.60 1.33 17.25
N ALA A 9 8.15 0.49 16.37
CA ALA A 9 8.68 0.92 15.07
C ALA A 9 8.14 0.14 13.86
N GLU A 10 7.87 -1.16 14.00
CA GLU A 10 7.34 -2.00 12.93
C GLU A 10 6.55 -3.18 13.49
N SER A 11 5.44 -3.50 12.85
CA SER A 11 4.66 -4.70 13.13
C SER A 11 5.01 -5.81 12.12
N GLU A 12 4.96 -7.07 12.55
CA GLU A 12 5.00 -8.20 11.63
C GLU A 12 3.59 -8.52 11.16
N LEU A 13 3.27 -8.15 9.92
CA LEU A 13 1.96 -8.34 9.30
C LEU A 13 2.15 -8.88 7.87
N GLU A 14 1.61 -10.08 7.62
CA GLU A 14 1.38 -10.53 6.26
C GLU A 14 0.21 -9.74 5.67
N GLU A 15 0.24 -9.53 4.35
CA GLU A 15 -0.79 -8.76 3.66
C GLU A 15 -1.22 -9.41 2.34
N ILE A 16 -2.51 -9.25 2.03
CA ILE A 16 -3.11 -9.70 0.77
C ILE A 16 -3.74 -8.48 0.10
N TYR A 17 -3.50 -8.30 -1.19
CA TYR A 17 -4.19 -7.30 -2.01
C TYR A 17 -5.10 -8.00 -3.02
N TYR A 18 -6.39 -7.70 -2.96
CA TYR A 18 -7.36 -8.02 -4.02
C TYR A 18 -7.58 -6.79 -4.89
N PHE A 19 -7.57 -6.95 -6.21
CA PHE A 19 -7.69 -5.84 -7.16
C PHE A 19 -9.03 -5.85 -7.92
N GLN A 20 -9.51 -4.64 -8.21
CA GLN A 20 -10.52 -4.36 -9.24
C GLN A 20 -9.97 -3.32 -10.19
N VAL A 21 -10.17 -3.52 -11.48
CA VAL A 21 -9.79 -2.55 -12.52
C VAL A 21 -11.02 -2.23 -13.35
N ALA A 22 -11.33 -0.94 -13.52
CA ALA A 22 -12.43 -0.50 -14.35
C ALA A 22 -12.09 -0.68 -15.85
N GLY A 23 -13.12 -0.86 -16.70
CA GLY A 23 -12.97 -0.89 -18.16
C GLY A 23 -12.63 -2.26 -18.75
N GLU A 24 -13.08 -2.48 -20.00
CA GLU A 24 -12.74 -3.69 -20.75
C GLU A 24 -11.24 -3.72 -21.05
N GLY A 25 -10.57 -4.84 -20.74
CA GLY A 25 -9.13 -4.99 -20.93
C GLY A 25 -8.26 -4.23 -19.92
N GLY A 26 -8.86 -3.56 -18.93
CA GLY A 26 -8.14 -2.80 -17.90
C GLY A 26 -7.11 -3.65 -17.15
N PHE A 27 -6.01 -2.99 -16.77
CA PHE A 27 -4.91 -3.60 -16.04
C PHE A 27 -4.21 -2.57 -15.13
N GLY A 28 -3.40 -3.07 -14.22
CA GLY A 28 -2.44 -2.30 -13.41
C GLY A 28 -1.19 -3.13 -13.13
N TYR A 29 -0.29 -2.60 -12.31
CA TYR A 29 0.88 -3.34 -11.84
C TYR A 29 1.01 -3.30 -10.33
N GLN A 30 1.43 -4.41 -9.73
CA GLN A 30 1.83 -4.47 -8.33
C GLN A 30 3.32 -4.79 -8.23
N ARG A 31 4.06 -3.97 -7.47
CA ARG A 31 5.47 -4.23 -7.15
C ARG A 31 5.61 -4.68 -5.70
N VAL A 32 6.34 -5.78 -5.50
CA VAL A 32 6.78 -6.29 -4.19
C VAL A 32 8.27 -6.58 -4.26
N TYR A 33 9.04 -6.09 -3.29
CA TYR A 33 10.47 -6.32 -3.23
C TYR A 33 11.01 -6.36 -1.80
N GLY A 34 11.99 -7.23 -1.56
CA GLY A 34 12.53 -7.52 -0.24
C GLY A 34 13.80 -6.76 0.10
N THR A 35 14.39 -7.12 1.24
CA THR A 35 15.75 -6.70 1.63
C THR A 35 16.77 -7.73 1.14
N PRO A 36 18.08 -7.43 1.13
CA PRO A 36 19.11 -8.41 0.80
C PRO A 36 19.05 -9.69 1.66
N GLU A 37 18.65 -9.57 2.92
CA GLU A 37 18.58 -10.69 3.88
C GLU A 37 17.28 -11.51 3.74
N ARG A 38 16.24 -10.94 3.14
CA ARG A 38 14.94 -11.60 2.92
C ARG A 38 14.42 -11.24 1.52
N PRO A 39 15.02 -11.82 0.46
CA PRO A 39 14.79 -11.39 -0.91
C PRO A 39 13.42 -11.84 -1.42
N ILE A 40 12.72 -10.91 -2.05
CA ILE A 40 11.56 -11.13 -2.90
C ILE A 40 11.62 -10.09 -4.02
N ASN A 41 11.15 -10.43 -5.22
CA ASN A 41 11.10 -9.50 -6.33
C ASN A 41 9.97 -9.90 -7.29
N VAL A 42 8.82 -9.26 -7.16
CA VAL A 42 7.63 -9.52 -7.95
C VAL A 42 7.20 -8.21 -8.60
N LEU A 43 7.15 -8.19 -9.92
CA LEU A 43 6.41 -7.20 -10.70
C LEU A 43 5.33 -7.96 -11.45
N ALA A 44 4.08 -7.78 -11.04
CA ALA A 44 2.94 -8.48 -11.61
C ALA A 44 2.02 -7.49 -12.32
N GLU A 45 1.60 -7.81 -13.54
CA GLU A 45 0.37 -7.23 -14.11
C GLU A 45 -0.81 -7.78 -13.32
N VAL A 46 -1.73 -6.92 -12.90
CA VAL A 46 -2.96 -7.29 -12.19
C VAL A 46 -4.17 -6.85 -12.99
N ARG A 47 -5.18 -7.70 -13.02
CA ARG A 47 -6.49 -7.48 -13.64
C ARG A 47 -7.59 -7.53 -12.59
N SER A 48 -8.81 -7.18 -13.01
CA SER A 48 -9.96 -7.22 -12.12
C SER A 48 -10.21 -8.65 -11.61
N GLY A 49 -10.22 -8.82 -10.28
CA GLY A 49 -10.37 -10.10 -9.60
C GLY A 49 -9.05 -10.73 -9.14
N ASP A 50 -7.91 -10.20 -9.57
CA ASP A 50 -6.61 -10.76 -9.20
C ASP A 50 -6.25 -10.48 -7.75
N THR A 51 -5.40 -11.33 -7.19
CA THR A 51 -4.90 -11.22 -5.83
C THR A 51 -3.38 -11.36 -5.78
N VAL A 52 -2.71 -10.51 -5.01
CA VAL A 52 -1.27 -10.59 -4.74
C VAL A 52 -1.02 -10.83 -3.25
N LEU A 53 -0.25 -11.88 -2.95
CA LEU A 53 0.17 -12.20 -1.58
C LEU A 53 1.51 -11.53 -1.26
N ILE A 54 1.61 -10.94 -0.08
CA ILE A 54 2.78 -10.20 0.37
C ILE A 54 3.23 -10.81 1.71
N PRO A 55 4.18 -11.75 1.67
CA PRO A 55 4.70 -12.37 2.88
C PRO A 55 5.72 -11.49 3.62
N HIS A 56 6.35 -10.53 2.94
CA HIS A 56 7.33 -9.59 3.47
C HIS A 56 7.77 -8.56 2.41
N GLY A 57 8.68 -7.65 2.80
CA GLY A 57 9.27 -6.65 1.91
C GLY A 57 8.43 -5.39 1.79
N TRP A 58 8.89 -4.46 0.96
CA TRP A 58 8.12 -3.29 0.54
C TRP A 58 7.19 -3.69 -0.60
N HIS A 59 5.97 -3.16 -0.57
CA HIS A 59 4.89 -3.52 -1.46
C HIS A 59 4.04 -2.29 -1.67
N GLY A 60 3.96 -1.88 -2.92
CA GLY A 60 3.76 -0.48 -3.25
C GLY A 60 4.96 0.00 -4.07
N PRO A 61 4.72 0.57 -5.25
CA PRO A 61 3.42 1.08 -5.70
C PRO A 61 2.50 -0.03 -6.27
N SER A 62 1.21 0.12 -5.98
CA SER A 62 0.12 -0.33 -6.85
C SER A 62 -0.07 0.74 -7.91
N ILE A 63 0.10 0.39 -9.17
CA ILE A 63 0.17 1.35 -10.28
C ILE A 63 -1.03 1.14 -11.19
N ALA A 64 -1.90 2.15 -11.27
CA ALA A 64 -2.95 2.18 -12.27
C ALA A 64 -2.37 2.46 -13.67
N ALA A 65 -2.80 1.72 -14.68
CA ALA A 65 -2.49 2.08 -16.06
C ALA A 65 -3.24 3.37 -16.46
N PRO A 66 -2.70 4.21 -17.36
CA PRO A 66 -3.37 5.43 -17.80
C PRO A 66 -4.77 5.14 -18.34
N GLY A 67 -5.76 5.89 -17.87
CA GLY A 67 -7.16 5.76 -18.29
C GLY A 67 -7.96 4.65 -17.61
N TYR A 68 -7.36 3.91 -16.68
CA TYR A 68 -8.05 2.86 -15.92
C TYR A 68 -8.03 3.16 -14.43
N ASP A 69 -9.20 3.18 -13.80
CA ASP A 69 -9.30 3.28 -12.35
C ASP A 69 -8.93 1.93 -11.72
N LEU A 70 -8.01 1.98 -10.74
CA LEU A 70 -7.56 0.83 -9.98
C LEU A 70 -8.07 0.94 -8.53
N TYR A 71 -8.77 -0.10 -8.08
CA TYR A 71 -9.15 -0.29 -6.69
C TYR A 71 -8.41 -1.49 -6.12
N TYR A 72 -8.03 -1.42 -4.85
CA TYR A 72 -7.59 -2.58 -4.10
C TYR A 72 -8.22 -2.64 -2.72
N LEU A 73 -8.47 -3.86 -2.27
CA LEU A 73 -8.82 -4.20 -0.89
C LEU A 73 -7.65 -4.95 -0.28
N ASN A 74 -7.11 -4.45 0.83
CA ASN A 74 -6.06 -5.13 1.57
C ASN A 74 -6.59 -5.78 2.86
N VAL A 75 -6.04 -6.95 3.19
CA VAL A 75 -6.27 -7.66 4.45
C VAL A 75 -4.92 -7.96 5.08
N MET A 76 -4.75 -7.60 6.35
CA MET A 76 -3.52 -7.81 7.11
C MET A 76 -3.78 -8.60 8.38
N ALA A 77 -2.82 -9.48 8.72
CA ALA A 77 -2.80 -10.18 10.00
C ALA A 77 -1.37 -10.53 10.41
N GLY A 78 -1.16 -10.69 11.71
CA GLY A 78 0.13 -11.10 12.26
C GLY A 78 0.03 -11.56 13.71
N PRO A 79 1.12 -12.09 14.28
CA PRO A 79 1.14 -12.71 15.60
C PRO A 79 1.17 -11.71 16.77
N GLY A 80 1.37 -10.42 16.50
CA GLY A 80 1.43 -9.36 17.51
C GLY A 80 0.17 -9.31 18.36
N GLN A 81 0.34 -9.16 19.68
CA GLN A 81 -0.79 -8.98 20.60
C GLN A 81 -1.50 -7.65 20.34
N ASP A 82 -0.73 -6.62 19.98
CA ASP A 82 -1.25 -5.32 19.60
C ASP A 82 -1.65 -5.34 18.12
N ARG A 83 -2.91 -4.96 17.85
CA ARG A 83 -3.42 -4.74 16.48
C ARG A 83 -3.01 -3.38 15.96
N ALA A 84 -1.71 -3.18 15.78
CA ALA A 84 -1.13 -1.92 15.33
C ALA A 84 -0.55 -2.06 13.91
N TRP A 85 -0.85 -1.09 13.04
CA TRP A 85 -0.24 -0.98 11.72
C TRP A 85 0.96 -0.02 11.79
N LEU A 86 2.13 -0.57 12.14
CA LEU A 86 3.39 0.18 12.19
C LEU A 86 4.25 -0.22 11.00
N ILE A 87 4.57 0.77 10.16
CA ILE A 87 5.28 0.56 8.90
C ILE A 87 6.65 1.23 8.93
N CYS A 88 7.60 0.63 8.21
CA CYS A 88 8.90 1.22 7.90
C CYS A 88 8.96 1.52 6.40
N ASP A 89 9.13 2.79 6.04
CA ASP A 89 9.30 3.21 4.65
C ASP A 89 10.63 2.69 4.08
N ASP A 90 10.72 2.64 2.75
CA ASP A 90 11.99 2.42 2.09
C ASP A 90 12.83 3.71 2.19
N PRO A 91 14.04 3.68 2.78
CA PRO A 91 14.91 4.85 2.86
C PRO A 91 15.19 5.51 1.50
N ALA A 92 15.22 4.74 0.40
CA ALA A 92 15.43 5.28 -0.95
C ALA A 92 14.28 6.16 -1.43
N HIS A 93 13.09 6.00 -0.85
CA HIS A 93 11.86 6.71 -1.22
C HIS A 93 11.29 7.56 -0.09
N GLY A 94 11.92 7.59 1.09
CA GLY A 94 11.44 8.36 2.26
C GLY A 94 11.29 9.86 2.00
N TRP A 95 12.02 10.41 1.03
CA TRP A 95 11.90 11.81 0.61
C TRP A 95 10.49 12.19 0.14
N VAL A 96 9.69 11.22 -0.35
CA VAL A 96 8.32 11.46 -0.82
C VAL A 96 7.45 12.04 0.31
N ARG A 97 7.63 11.61 1.56
CA ARG A 97 6.88 12.17 2.70
C ARG A 97 7.14 13.65 2.91
N GLY A 98 8.37 14.10 2.72
CA GLY A 98 8.72 15.52 2.85
C GLY A 98 7.97 16.40 1.84
N THR A 99 7.54 15.84 0.71
CA THR A 99 6.75 16.58 -0.28
C THR A 99 5.31 16.87 0.18
N TRP A 100 4.82 16.20 1.23
CA TRP A 100 3.46 16.41 1.70
C TRP A 100 3.31 17.69 2.53
N GLU A 101 4.39 18.17 3.15
CA GLU A 101 4.38 19.39 3.98
C GLU A 101 3.98 20.64 3.18
N SER A 102 4.18 20.62 1.86
CA SER A 102 3.87 21.73 0.95
C SER A 102 2.67 21.46 0.03
N GLN A 103 1.97 20.34 0.17
CA GLN A 103 0.81 20.01 -0.65
C GLN A 103 -0.48 20.46 0.03
N ASP A 104 -1.38 21.03 -0.78
CA ASP A 104 -2.75 21.29 -0.35
C ASP A 104 -3.49 19.96 -0.16
N ILE A 105 -4.41 19.92 0.81
CA ILE A 105 -5.30 18.77 1.01
C ILE A 105 -6.24 18.70 -0.21
N ASP A 106 -6.37 17.51 -0.80
CA ASP A 106 -7.26 17.30 -1.94
C ASP A 106 -8.73 17.50 -1.52
N ASP A 107 -9.41 18.49 -2.13
CA ASP A 107 -10.80 18.84 -1.82
C ASP A 107 -11.80 17.70 -2.08
N ARG A 108 -11.40 16.64 -2.79
CA ARG A 108 -12.23 15.44 -3.01
C ARG A 108 -12.23 14.51 -1.81
N LEU A 109 -11.35 14.69 -0.83
CA LEU A 109 -11.31 13.86 0.37
C LEU A 109 -12.59 14.10 1.19
N PRO A 110 -13.39 13.05 1.46
CA PRO A 110 -14.69 13.20 2.13
C PRO A 110 -14.56 13.54 3.63
N PHE A 111 -13.34 13.56 4.17
CA PHE A 111 -13.05 13.84 5.57
C PHE A 111 -12.05 15.01 5.65
N GLY A 112 -12.46 16.11 6.28
CA GLY A 112 -11.63 17.31 6.43
C GLY A 112 -12.37 18.64 6.19
N ALA A 113 -13.53 18.59 5.52
CA ALA A 113 -14.44 19.73 5.51
C ALA A 113 -14.91 19.97 6.96
N LYS A 114 -14.69 21.18 7.48
CA LYS A 114 -15.34 21.61 8.73
C LYS A 114 -16.83 21.34 8.56
N GLU A 115 -17.45 20.60 9.50
CA GLU A 115 -18.89 20.52 9.59
C GLU A 115 -19.42 21.96 9.57
N ASN A 116 -20.02 22.36 8.45
CA ASN A 116 -20.84 23.55 8.43
C ASN A 116 -22.09 23.19 9.22
N ASP A 117 -22.12 23.69 10.45
CA ASP A 117 -23.26 23.82 11.37
C ASP A 117 -24.60 23.68 10.62
N ARG A 118 -25.29 22.56 10.84
CA ARG A 118 -26.69 22.34 10.46
C ARG A 118 -27.51 22.01 11.68
#